data_AF-A0AAV3XV14-F1
#
_entry.id   AF-A0AAV3XV14-F1
#
_cell.length_a   1.000
_cell.length_b   1.000
_cell.length_c   1.000
_cell.angle_alpha   90.00
_cell.angle_beta   90.00
_cell.angle_gamma   90.00
#
_symmetry.space_group_name_H-M   'P 1'
#
loop_
_entity.id
_entity.type
_entity.pdbx_description
1 polymer ?
#
loop_
_entity_poly.entity_id
_entity_poly.type
_entity_poly.pdbx_seq_one_letter_code
_entity_poly.pdbx_strand_id
1 'polypeptide(L)'
;MVALGALPSEAKDTALFIDRFDKLFNSINSYTLKSSKPFQHALTLTSTQHNFLLDSLGWLKTIHDNSRIKTLPCIESWQVSISAALHLVEDLHTNHNIKFLLTSRPDQDCIGNLFQSNVERGSSGQL
;
A
#
# COMPACT_ATOMS: atom_id res chain seq x y z
N MET A 1 0.95 39.78 -6.11
CA MET A 1 2.23 39.08 -5.93
C MET A 1 2.04 38.06 -4.81
N VAL A 2 1.68 36.83 -5.16
CA VAL A 2 1.63 35.70 -4.21
C VAL A 2 2.97 34.99 -4.31
N ALA A 3 3.62 34.84 -3.16
CA ALA A 3 4.97 34.32 -3.00
C ALA A 3 5.11 32.86 -3.50
N LEU A 4 6.35 32.47 -3.81
CA LEU A 4 6.78 31.11 -4.16
C LEU A 4 5.92 29.98 -3.54
N GLY A 5 5.36 29.12 -4.37
CA GLY A 5 5.20 27.69 -4.05
C GLY A 5 4.12 27.25 -3.06
N ALA A 6 3.17 28.10 -2.66
CA ALA A 6 2.04 27.67 -1.82
C ALA A 6 0.85 27.21 -2.68
N LEU A 7 0.36 25.98 -2.44
CA LEU A 7 -0.89 25.48 -3.04
C LEU A 7 -2.10 26.26 -2.50
N PRO A 8 -3.16 26.42 -3.30
CA PRO A 8 -4.40 27.06 -2.87
C PRO A 8 -5.09 26.24 -1.76
N SER A 9 -5.90 26.89 -0.90
CA SER A 9 -6.59 26.26 0.24
C SER A 9 -7.47 25.08 -0.18
N GLU A 10 -8.05 25.18 -1.37
CA GLU A 10 -8.93 24.17 -1.97
C GLU A 10 -8.16 22.88 -2.31
N ALA A 11 -6.84 22.94 -2.48
CA ALA A 11 -6.00 21.78 -2.75
C ALA A 11 -5.65 20.96 -1.48
N LYS A 12 -5.99 21.47 -0.29
CA LYS A 12 -5.66 20.82 0.99
C LYS A 12 -6.23 19.41 1.09
N ASP A 13 -7.50 19.23 0.74
CA ASP A 13 -8.17 17.94 0.88
C ASP A 13 -7.59 16.91 -0.09
N THR A 14 -7.25 17.33 -1.31
CA THR A 14 -6.55 16.50 -2.29
C THR A 14 -5.16 16.11 -1.80
N ALA A 15 -4.39 17.06 -1.24
CA ALA A 15 -3.06 16.78 -0.71
C ALA A 15 -3.10 15.76 0.44
N LEU A 16 -4.05 15.91 1.37
CA LEU A 16 -4.24 14.97 2.48
C LEU A 16 -4.67 13.58 2.00
N PHE A 17 -5.55 13.52 1.01
CA PHE A 17 -5.98 12.26 0.40
C PHE A 17 -4.83 11.53 -0.26
N ILE A 18 -4.02 12.23 -1.07
CA ILE A 18 -2.85 11.66 -1.76
C ILE A 18 -1.79 11.20 -0.76
N ASP A 19 -1.45 12.04 0.23
CA ASP A 19 -0.46 11.70 1.26
C ASP A 19 -0.88 10.44 2.04
N ARG A 20 -2.17 10.27 2.31
CA ARG A 20 -2.68 9.08 2.99
C ARG A 20 -2.60 7.82 2.11
N PHE A 21 -2.92 7.93 0.83
CA PHE A 21 -2.75 6.82 -0.12
C PHE A 21 -1.28 6.46 -0.36
N ASP A 22 -0.37 7.44 -0.39
CA ASP A 22 1.07 7.19 -0.49
C ASP A 22 1.58 6.38 0.71
N LYS A 23 1.17 6.75 1.92
CA LYS A 23 1.50 6.01 3.14
C LYS A 23 0.90 4.60 3.16
N LEU A 24 -0.34 4.44 2.68
CA LEU A 24 -0.97 3.14 2.50
C LEU A 24 -0.18 2.24 1.56
N PHE A 25 0.14 2.75 0.37
CA PHE A 25 0.91 2.02 -0.63
C PHE A 25 2.28 1.59 -0.08
N ASN A 26 3.01 2.53 0.53
CA ASN A 26 4.31 2.23 1.13
C ASN A 26 4.21 1.15 2.23
N SER A 27 3.14 1.17 3.04
CA SER A 27 2.93 0.19 4.11
C SER A 27 2.64 -1.22 3.58
N ILE A 28 1.93 -1.34 2.47
CA ILE A 28 1.61 -2.63 1.84
C ILE A 28 2.59 -3.04 0.73
N ASN A 29 3.66 -2.28 0.51
CA ASN A 29 4.67 -2.57 -0.51
C ASN A 29 6.11 -2.39 0.02
N SER A 30 6.37 -2.91 1.21
CA SER A 30 7.67 -2.84 1.87
C SER A 30 8.59 -3.98 1.43
N TYR A 31 9.78 -3.62 0.94
CA TYR A 31 10.80 -4.56 0.44
C TYR A 31 12.02 -4.70 1.37
N THR A 32 12.14 -3.84 2.38
CA THR A 32 13.29 -3.83 3.33
C THR A 32 12.84 -4.05 4.76
N LEU A 33 13.73 -4.63 5.58
CA LEU A 33 13.51 -4.75 7.02
C LEU A 33 13.56 -3.38 7.73
N LYS A 34 14.43 -2.48 7.26
CA LYS A 34 14.66 -1.16 7.83
C LYS A 34 14.70 -0.13 6.71
N SER A 35 14.03 1.00 6.92
CA SER A 35 14.02 2.14 6.01
C SER A 35 14.12 3.43 6.80
N SER A 36 14.72 4.46 6.20
CA SER A 36 14.65 5.84 6.72
C SER A 36 13.26 6.44 6.55
N LYS A 37 12.42 5.85 5.69
CA LYS A 37 11.03 6.26 5.49
C LYS A 37 10.10 5.49 6.44
N PRO A 38 9.25 6.17 7.23
CA PRO A 38 8.45 5.56 8.30
C PRO A 38 7.48 4.45 7.86
N PHE A 39 7.04 4.48 6.60
CA PHE A 39 6.05 3.52 6.09
C PHE A 39 6.67 2.47 5.16
N GLN A 40 7.96 2.54 4.83
CA GLN A 40 8.58 1.70 3.80
C GLN A 40 9.50 0.60 4.37
N HIS A 41 9.16 0.07 5.55
CA HIS A 41 9.89 -1.03 6.18
C HIS A 41 8.94 -2.18 6.52
N ALA A 42 9.49 -3.33 6.90
CA ALA A 42 8.72 -4.53 7.20
C ALA A 42 7.62 -4.26 8.24
N LEU A 43 6.46 -4.88 8.00
CA LEU A 43 5.33 -4.87 8.91
C LEU A 43 5.62 -5.77 10.11
N THR A 44 5.39 -5.25 11.30
CA THR A 44 5.45 -6.00 12.58
C THR A 44 4.27 -5.59 13.46
N LEU A 45 3.94 -6.39 14.48
CA LEU A 45 2.83 -6.11 15.40
C LEU A 45 2.97 -4.78 16.15
N THR A 46 4.18 -4.27 16.31
CA THR A 46 4.48 -3.01 17.03
C THR A 46 4.89 -1.87 16.11
N SER A 47 4.88 -2.09 14.80
CA SER A 47 5.30 -1.09 13.82
C SER A 47 4.30 0.07 13.70
N THR A 48 4.78 1.24 13.29
CA THR A 48 3.92 2.39 12.97
C THR A 48 2.97 2.06 11.82
N GLN A 49 3.38 1.24 10.83
CA GLN A 49 2.47 0.79 9.77
C GLN A 49 1.29 0.01 10.32
N HIS A 50 1.50 -0.88 11.30
CA HIS A 50 0.43 -1.71 11.84
C HIS A 50 -0.73 -0.87 12.39
N ASN A 51 -0.41 0.12 13.23
CA ASN A 51 -1.42 1.04 13.77
C ASN A 51 -2.05 1.92 12.69
N PHE A 52 -1.24 2.40 11.74
CA PHE A 52 -1.73 3.18 10.60
C PHE A 52 -2.68 2.39 9.69
N LEU A 53 -2.40 1.11 9.45
CA LEU A 53 -3.23 0.20 8.67
C LEU A 53 -4.57 -0.06 9.35
N LEU A 54 -4.57 -0.28 10.68
CA LEU A 54 -5.80 -0.39 11.47
C LEU A 54 -6.66 0.87 11.38
N ASP A 55 -6.07 2.06 11.56
CA ASP A 55 -6.78 3.34 11.41
C ASP A 55 -7.30 3.53 9.97
N SER A 56 -6.52 3.12 8.98
CA SER A 56 -6.88 3.24 7.56
C SER A 56 -8.07 2.38 7.16
N LEU A 57 -8.33 1.25 7.82
CA LEU A 57 -9.57 0.48 7.61
C LEU A 57 -10.82 1.30 7.94
N GLY A 58 -10.77 2.14 8.98
CA GLY A 58 -11.85 3.05 9.33
C GLY A 58 -12.02 4.15 8.28
N TRP A 59 -10.91 4.76 7.88
CA TRP A 59 -10.92 5.82 6.87
C TRP A 59 -11.41 5.34 5.49
N LEU A 60 -10.98 4.17 5.02
CA LEU A 60 -11.41 3.62 3.73
C LEU A 60 -12.93 3.43 3.65
N LYS A 61 -13.60 3.09 4.76
CA LYS A 61 -15.07 2.97 4.83
C LYS A 61 -15.79 4.30 4.62
N THR A 62 -15.09 5.43 4.82
CA THR A 62 -15.66 6.76 4.59
C THR A 62 -15.61 7.17 3.12
N ILE A 63 -14.81 6.49 2.29
CA ILE A 63 -14.66 6.80 0.86
C ILE A 63 -15.79 6.14 0.08
N HIS A 64 -16.59 6.95 -0.59
CA HIS A 64 -17.73 6.52 -1.40
C HIS A 64 -17.77 7.30 -2.72
N ASP A 65 -18.45 6.72 -3.70
CA ASP A 65 -18.81 7.47 -4.91
C ASP A 65 -19.85 8.56 -4.59
N ASN A 66 -20.09 9.49 -5.51
CA ASN A 66 -21.07 10.56 -5.31
C ASN A 66 -22.49 10.04 -5.04
N SER A 67 -22.79 8.79 -5.40
CA SER A 67 -24.10 8.18 -5.16
C SER A 67 -24.27 7.68 -3.72
N ARG A 68 -23.17 7.37 -3.01
CA ARG A 68 -23.16 6.73 -1.67
C ARG A 68 -23.82 5.36 -1.62
N ILE A 69 -24.17 4.77 -2.77
CA ILE A 69 -24.93 3.52 -2.83
C ILE A 69 -24.00 2.31 -2.81
N LYS A 70 -22.80 2.43 -3.38
CA LYS A 70 -21.85 1.32 -3.48
C LYS A 70 -20.43 1.77 -3.15
N THR A 71 -19.71 0.94 -2.40
CA THR A 71 -18.28 1.08 -2.22
C THR A 71 -17.58 0.84 -3.56
N LEU A 72 -16.55 1.61 -3.85
CA LEU A 72 -15.72 1.38 -5.04
C LEU A 72 -14.99 0.03 -4.89
N PRO A 73 -14.99 -0.85 -5.91
CA PRO A 73 -14.34 -2.17 -5.81
C PRO A 73 -12.85 -2.09 -5.43
N CYS A 74 -12.15 -1.02 -5.84
CA CYS A 74 -10.77 -0.81 -5.45
C CYS A 74 -10.63 -0.52 -3.94
N ILE A 75 -11.57 0.22 -3.34
CA ILE A 75 -11.59 0.51 -1.90
C ILE A 75 -11.89 -0.75 -1.09
N GLU A 76 -12.77 -1.62 -1.58
CA GLU A 76 -12.98 -2.95 -0.99
C GLU A 76 -11.71 -3.79 -1.06
N SER A 77 -11.03 -3.78 -2.21
CA SER A 77 -9.77 -4.51 -2.39
C SER A 77 -8.68 -4.01 -1.44
N TRP A 78 -8.57 -2.69 -1.23
CA TRP A 78 -7.68 -2.12 -0.21
C TRP A 78 -8.00 -2.63 1.19
N GLN A 79 -9.27 -2.67 1.58
CA GLN A 79 -9.68 -3.17 2.89
C GLN A 79 -9.31 -4.65 3.07
N VAL A 80 -9.50 -5.47 2.03
CA VAL A 80 -9.14 -6.89 2.04
C VAL A 80 -7.62 -7.06 2.15
N SER A 81 -6.83 -6.36 1.32
CA SER A 81 -5.36 -6.43 1.35
C SER A 81 -4.80 -6.03 2.71
N ILE A 82 -5.32 -4.95 3.31
CA ILE A 82 -4.91 -4.49 4.64
C ILE A 82 -5.25 -5.54 5.70
N SER A 83 -6.49 -6.04 5.70
CA SER A 83 -6.93 -7.04 6.67
C SER A 83 -6.12 -8.34 6.56
N ALA A 84 -5.84 -8.78 5.34
CA ALA A 84 -5.00 -9.95 5.09
C ALA A 84 -3.57 -9.77 5.59
N ALA A 85 -2.95 -8.60 5.34
CA ALA A 85 -1.60 -8.32 5.82
C ALA A 85 -1.52 -8.29 7.36
N LEU A 86 -2.52 -7.72 8.03
CA LEU A 86 -2.62 -7.67 9.49
C LEU A 86 -2.78 -9.07 10.10
N HIS A 87 -3.72 -9.87 9.59
CA HIS A 87 -3.90 -11.24 10.07
C HIS A 87 -2.68 -12.12 9.76
N LEU A 88 -2.06 -11.94 8.59
CA LEU A 88 -0.87 -12.70 8.21
C LEU A 88 0.30 -12.41 9.14
N VAL A 89 0.58 -11.13 9.45
CA VAL A 89 1.69 -10.82 10.37
C VAL A 89 1.43 -11.32 11.79
N GLU A 90 0.17 -11.35 12.23
CA GLU A 90 -0.23 -11.94 13.51
C GLU A 90 -0.03 -13.46 13.54
N ASP A 91 -0.50 -14.16 12.51
CA ASP A 91 -0.32 -15.61 12.38
C ASP A 91 1.17 -16.01 12.29
N LEU A 92 1.94 -15.30 11.46
CA LEU A 92 3.40 -15.49 11.36
C LEU A 92 4.09 -15.31 12.70
N HIS A 93 3.68 -14.32 13.50
CA HIS A 93 4.25 -14.07 14.82
C HIS A 93 3.87 -15.14 15.83
N THR A 94 2.58 -15.43 15.95
CA THR A 94 2.00 -16.28 16.99
C THR A 94 2.24 -17.76 16.75
N ASN A 95 2.14 -18.21 15.49
CA ASN A 95 2.16 -19.63 15.15
C ASN A 95 3.48 -20.09 14.51
N HIS A 96 4.27 -19.17 13.95
CA HIS A 96 5.47 -19.51 13.17
C HIS A 96 6.78 -18.89 13.69
N ASN A 97 6.74 -18.10 14.78
CA ASN A 97 7.91 -17.40 15.33
C ASN A 97 8.64 -16.49 14.31
N ILE A 98 7.89 -16.00 13.30
CA ILE A 98 8.37 -15.06 12.28
C ILE A 98 8.02 -13.64 12.75
N LYS A 99 9.04 -12.80 12.90
CA LYS A 99 8.89 -11.50 13.58
C LYS A 99 8.35 -10.38 12.70
N PHE A 100 8.37 -10.54 11.38
CA PHE A 100 8.03 -9.49 10.44
C PHE A 100 7.51 -10.04 9.12
N LEU A 101 6.79 -9.20 8.38
CA LEU A 101 6.31 -9.45 7.03
C LEU A 101 6.86 -8.38 6.07
N LEU A 102 7.50 -8.81 4.99
CA LEU A 102 7.79 -7.93 3.85
C LEU A 102 6.56 -7.90 2.94
N THR A 103 5.87 -6.78 2.90
CA THR A 103 4.57 -6.65 2.24
C THR A 103 4.66 -6.63 0.70
N SER A 104 5.86 -6.46 0.13
CA SER A 104 6.13 -6.61 -1.32
C SER A 104 6.41 -8.05 -1.79
N ARG A 105 6.15 -9.06 -0.95
CA ARG A 105 6.37 -10.48 -1.28
C ARG A 105 5.10 -11.23 -1.68
N PRO A 106 3.94 -10.97 -1.06
CA PRO A 106 2.69 -11.58 -1.49
C PRO A 106 2.03 -10.87 -2.70
N ASP A 107 2.70 -9.90 -3.34
CA ASP A 107 2.21 -9.28 -4.56
C ASP A 107 2.45 -10.15 -5.81
N GLN A 108 1.81 -9.75 -6.91
CA GLN A 108 1.94 -10.44 -8.21
C GLN A 108 3.05 -9.85 -9.07
N ASP A 109 3.87 -8.91 -8.55
CA ASP A 109 4.88 -8.21 -9.35
C ASP A 109 5.94 -9.18 -9.86
N CYS A 110 6.27 -10.22 -9.08
CA CYS A 110 7.20 -11.26 -9.51
C CYS A 110 6.73 -12.00 -10.78
N ILE A 111 5.43 -12.27 -10.90
CA ILE A 111 4.82 -12.92 -12.07
C ILE A 111 4.76 -11.94 -13.23
N GLY A 112 4.38 -10.68 -12.99
CA GLY A 112 4.35 -9.64 -14.01
C GLY A 112 5.73 -9.43 -14.65
N ASN A 113 6.77 -9.33 -13.82
CA ASN A 113 8.16 -9.18 -14.27
C ASN A 113 8.64 -10.38 -15.09
N LEU A 114 8.22 -11.60 -14.71
CA LEU A 114 8.53 -12.81 -15.47
C LEU A 114 7.93 -12.75 -16.88
N PHE A 115 6.65 -12.40 -17.02
CA PHE A 115 6.01 -12.29 -18.33
C PHE A 115 6.64 -11.22 -19.21
N GLN A 116 6.94 -10.05 -18.64
CA GLN A 116 7.61 -8.97 -19.35
C GLN A 116 8.96 -9.41 -19.92
N SER A 117 9.79 -10.10 -19.12
CA SER A 117 11.11 -10.58 -19.55
C SER A 117 11.03 -11.59 -20.71
N ASN A 118 9.96 -12.38 -20.79
CA ASN A 118 9.77 -13.34 -21.88
C ASN A 118 9.34 -12.65 -23.18
N VAL A 119 8.50 -11.61 -23.10
CA VAL A 119 8.10 -10.80 -24.25
C VAL A 119 9.30 -10.05 -24.85
N GLU A 120 10.14 -9.46 -24.01
CA GLU A 120 11.35 -8.74 -24.44
C GLU A 120 12.34 -9.65 -25.18
N ARG A 121 12.52 -10.89 -24.69
CA ARG A 121 13.36 -11.90 -25.33
C ARG A 121 12.79 -12.36 -26.67
N GLY A 122 11.47 -12.53 -26.77
CA GLY A 122 10.81 -12.88 -28.04
C GLY A 122 10.89 -11.76 -29.10
N SER A 123 10.87 -10.50 -28.66
CA SER A 123 10.96 -9.33 -29.53
C SER A 123 12.39 -9.07 -30.04
N SER A 124 13.40 -9.46 -29.27
CA SER A 124 14.82 -9.30 -29.64
C SER A 124 15.34 -10.35 -30.62
N GLY A 125 14.54 -11.38 -30.93
CA GLY A 125 14.87 -12.48 -31.85
C GLY A 125 14.37 -12.28 -33.30
N GLN A 126 13.86 -11.10 -33.64
CA GLN A 126 13.50 -10.71 -35.01
C GLN A 126 14.53 -9.71 -35.55
N LEU A 127 15.70 -10.21 -35.96
CA LEU A 127 16.67 -9.51 -36.82
C LEU A 127 17.17 -10.50 -37.88
#